data_AF-A0A9E3V079-F1
#
_entry.id   AF-A0A9E3V079-F1
#
_cell.length_a   1.000
_cell.length_b   1.000
_cell.length_c   1.000
_cell.angle_alpha   90.00
_cell.angle_beta   90.00
_cell.angle_gamma   90.00
#
_symmetry.space_group_name_H-M   'P 1'
#
loop_
_entity.id
_entity.type
_entity.pdbx_description
1 polymer ?
#
loop_
_entity_poly.entity_id
_entity_poly.type
_entity_poly.pdbx_seq_one_letter_code
_entity_poly.pdbx_strand_id
1 'polypeptide(L)'
;MAGIRKKGDAYYCTFRFQGRRYYFTVGNVPEAQARAKGTEVDETLDLLERGRLTIPDGVPLEEFVAAGGKAPVAPVRPETVTARDLVDRYLATHANGTIEANSLGTVRIHLNQFLATVGERFRIQGMALADLQGHVNRRQKKGVAPATMKQEIATVRACWNWAVHGGLLKGAFPGRGLRFPKEDEKEPFRTFAEIEAIIAAEGPDDDRRGALWEALYLTRPEIEEFLRHVREHGTLPWVYPMVAFAAYTGARRSEMLRALATDADLAGRVVTIREKKRVKGKRSTRTAPLTPKLAEVLRDWLAVRPDSPYLFCQAERVTRSKTKREGPTAVTTDEAHDHFKRTVAGSKWAALRGYHVLRHSFISALASEGVDQRVIDEVVGHQSEEQRKRYRHLYPGVMREAIEGVFG
;
A
#
# COMPACT_ATOMS: atom_id res chain seq x y z
N MET A 1 2.84 63.85 -27.93
CA MET A 1 3.28 63.43 -29.28
C MET A 1 4.33 62.35 -29.17
N ALA A 2 3.91 61.15 -29.52
CA ALA A 2 4.70 59.94 -29.57
C ALA A 2 5.54 59.92 -30.85
N GLY A 3 6.85 59.70 -30.71
CA GLY A 3 7.78 59.53 -31.82
C GLY A 3 8.08 58.06 -32.03
N ILE A 4 7.78 57.55 -33.22
CA ILE A 4 8.18 56.21 -33.67
C ILE A 4 9.57 56.29 -34.32
N ARG A 5 10.51 55.47 -33.86
CA ARG A 5 11.88 55.38 -34.39
C ARG A 5 12.22 53.94 -34.74
N LYS A 6 12.82 53.72 -35.91
CA LYS A 6 13.37 52.42 -36.30
C LYS A 6 14.82 52.32 -35.82
N LYS A 7 15.19 51.21 -35.18
CA LYS A 7 16.58 50.90 -34.78
C LYS A 7 16.85 49.42 -35.06
N GLY A 8 17.67 49.14 -36.07
CA GLY A 8 17.80 47.78 -36.63
C GLY A 8 16.49 47.34 -37.30
N ASP A 9 16.07 46.11 -37.02
CA ASP A 9 14.82 45.52 -37.55
C ASP A 9 13.58 45.79 -36.68
N ALA A 10 13.70 46.56 -35.59
CA ALA A 10 12.60 46.83 -34.67
C ALA A 10 12.23 48.32 -34.62
N TYR A 11 10.95 48.59 -34.39
CA TYR A 11 10.42 49.91 -34.08
C TYR A 11 10.34 50.13 -32.57
N TYR A 12 10.60 51.37 -32.16
CA TYR A 12 10.53 51.85 -30.78
C TYR A 12 9.61 53.06 -30.73
N CYS A 13 8.73 53.10 -29.74
CA CYS A 13 7.92 54.26 -29.43
C CYS A 13 8.60 55.07 -28.33
N THR A 14 8.68 56.39 -28.50
CA THR A 14 9.22 57.34 -27.51
C THR A 14 8.18 58.41 -27.24
N PHE A 15 7.91 58.74 -25.99
CA PHE A 15 6.93 59.78 -25.64
C PHE A 15 7.36 60.54 -24.39
N ARG A 16 6.68 61.65 -24.09
CA ARG A 16 6.86 62.40 -22.84
C ARG A 16 5.55 62.48 -22.09
N PHE A 17 5.63 62.37 -20.77
CA PHE A 17 4.50 62.55 -19.85
C PHE A 17 5.02 63.20 -18.57
N GLN A 18 4.34 64.24 -18.09
CA GLN A 18 4.72 65.00 -16.89
C GLN A 18 6.22 65.41 -16.87
N GLY A 19 6.74 65.88 -18.00
CA GLY A 19 8.12 66.34 -18.11
C GLY A 19 9.19 65.24 -18.20
N ARG A 20 8.86 63.95 -18.02
CA ARG A 20 9.79 62.81 -18.16
C ARG A 20 9.64 62.14 -19.53
N ARG A 21 10.74 61.54 -20.04
CA ARG A 21 10.76 60.82 -21.32
C ARG A 21 10.69 59.32 -21.07
N TYR A 22 9.80 58.65 -21.80
CA TYR A 22 9.55 57.22 -21.74
C TYR A 22 9.75 56.60 -23.12
N TYR A 23 10.02 55.31 -23.16
CA TYR A 23 10.10 54.55 -24.40
C TYR A 23 9.77 53.08 -24.18
N PHE A 24 9.24 52.41 -25.21
CA PHE A 24 9.07 50.96 -25.22
C PHE A 24 9.25 50.40 -26.64
N THR A 25 9.51 49.10 -26.72
CA THR A 25 9.71 48.39 -28.00
C THR A 25 8.36 48.01 -28.60
N VAL A 26 8.12 48.39 -29.86
CA VAL A 26 6.94 47.96 -30.64
C VAL A 26 7.21 46.60 -31.30
N GLY A 27 8.46 46.32 -31.64
CA GLY A 27 8.90 45.06 -32.25
C GLY A 27 9.15 45.17 -33.75
N ASN A 28 9.37 44.02 -34.40
CA ASN A 28 9.53 43.94 -35.85
C ASN A 28 8.14 43.83 -36.50
N VAL A 29 7.56 44.99 -36.84
CA VAL A 29 6.24 45.11 -37.45
C VAL A 29 6.30 46.01 -38.69
N PRO A 30 5.35 45.91 -39.63
CA PRO A 30 5.25 46.85 -40.75
C PRO A 30 5.16 48.31 -40.28
N GLU A 31 5.76 49.25 -41.02
CA GLU A 31 5.82 50.66 -40.64
C GLU A 31 4.43 51.26 -40.34
N ALA A 32 3.41 50.87 -41.12
CA ALA A 32 2.04 51.30 -40.90
C ALA A 32 1.50 50.91 -39.52
N GLN A 33 1.81 49.69 -39.03
CA GLN A 33 1.43 49.25 -37.69
C GLN A 33 2.20 49.99 -36.61
N ALA A 34 3.49 50.28 -36.83
CA ALA A 34 4.28 51.07 -35.89
C ALA A 34 3.74 52.51 -35.76
N ARG A 35 3.37 53.15 -36.87
CA ARG A 35 2.74 54.49 -36.88
C ARG A 35 1.37 54.49 -36.20
N ALA A 36 0.54 53.49 -36.47
CA ALA A 36 -0.75 53.32 -35.79
C ALA A 36 -0.55 53.21 -34.27
N LYS A 37 0.47 52.47 -33.82
CA LYS A 37 0.80 52.37 -32.39
C LYS A 37 1.20 53.70 -31.78
N GLY A 38 1.91 54.57 -32.52
CA GLY A 38 2.20 55.94 -32.07
C GLY A 38 0.93 56.78 -31.86
N THR A 39 -0.07 56.60 -32.72
CA THR A 39 -1.37 57.31 -32.61
C THR A 39 -2.14 56.84 -31.37
N GLU A 40 -2.20 55.53 -31.13
CA GLU A 40 -2.81 54.94 -29.94
C GLU A 40 -2.15 55.42 -28.63
N VAL A 41 -0.82 55.60 -28.65
CA VAL A 41 -0.07 56.15 -27.53
C VAL A 41 -0.47 57.60 -27.26
N ASP A 42 -0.57 58.42 -28.30
CA ASP A 42 -0.98 59.82 -28.14
C ASP A 42 -2.42 59.95 -27.62
N GLU A 43 -3.34 59.10 -28.08
CA GLU A 43 -4.72 59.04 -27.54
C GLU A 43 -4.73 58.63 -26.06
N THR A 44 -3.93 57.62 -25.68
CA THR A 44 -3.83 57.17 -24.29
C THR A 44 -3.26 58.26 -23.38
N LEU A 45 -2.27 59.03 -23.86
CA LEU A 45 -1.68 60.14 -23.13
C LEU A 45 -2.67 61.30 -22.96
N ASP A 46 -3.45 61.65 -23.99
CA ASP A 46 -4.49 62.68 -23.88
C ASP A 46 -5.55 62.32 -22.84
N LEU A 47 -5.97 61.04 -22.78
CA LEU A 47 -6.91 60.56 -21.78
C LEU A 47 -6.32 60.61 -20.36
N LEU A 48 -5.02 60.34 -20.19
CA LEU A 48 -4.32 60.47 -18.90
C LEU A 48 -4.20 61.94 -18.47
N GLU A 49 -3.85 62.86 -19.38
CA GLU A 49 -3.72 64.29 -19.10
C GLU A 49 -5.07 64.93 -18.74
N ARG A 50 -6.17 64.47 -19.37
CA ARG A 50 -7.55 64.90 -19.06
C ARG A 50 -8.14 64.22 -17.82
N GLY A 51 -7.40 63.35 -17.14
CA GLY A 51 -7.86 62.61 -15.96
C GLY A 51 -8.99 61.61 -16.26
N ARG A 52 -9.17 61.21 -17.52
CA ARG A 52 -10.15 60.18 -17.95
C ARG A 52 -9.60 58.76 -17.81
N LEU A 53 -8.28 58.62 -17.72
CA LEU A 53 -7.57 57.40 -17.37
C LEU A 53 -6.73 57.67 -16.12
N THR A 54 -6.63 56.67 -15.25
CA THR A 54 -5.75 56.69 -14.07
C THR A 54 -4.86 55.47 -14.11
N ILE A 55 -3.57 55.65 -13.81
CA ILE A 55 -2.59 54.56 -13.79
C ILE A 55 -2.81 53.76 -12.50
N PRO A 56 -3.05 52.43 -12.56
CA PRO A 56 -3.17 51.60 -11.37
C PRO A 56 -1.86 51.54 -10.57
N ASP A 57 -1.96 51.41 -9.25
CA ASP A 57 -0.80 51.31 -8.36
C ASP A 57 0.12 50.15 -8.76
N GLY A 58 1.42 50.42 -8.86
CA GLY A 58 2.45 49.42 -9.16
C GLY A 58 2.62 49.07 -10.65
N VAL A 59 1.85 49.67 -11.56
CA VAL A 59 2.01 49.46 -13.01
C VAL A 59 2.94 50.52 -13.61
N PRO A 60 4.06 50.14 -14.28
CA PRO A 60 4.92 51.09 -14.99
C PRO A 60 4.15 51.81 -16.11
N LEU A 61 4.35 53.13 -16.23
CA LEU A 61 3.63 53.98 -17.20
C LEU A 61 3.81 53.48 -18.64
N GLU A 62 5.04 53.12 -19.01
CA GLU A 62 5.38 52.62 -20.34
C GLU A 62 4.64 51.32 -20.70
N GLU A 63 4.41 50.43 -19.73
CA GLU A 63 3.66 49.19 -19.94
C GLU A 63 2.15 49.45 -20.07
N PHE A 64 1.63 50.35 -19.23
CA PHE A 64 0.22 50.77 -19.27
C PHE A 64 -0.14 51.46 -20.59
N VAL A 65 0.72 52.37 -21.05
CA VAL A 65 0.57 53.10 -22.31
C VAL A 65 0.78 52.17 -23.51
N ALA A 66 1.75 51.24 -23.45
CA ALA A 66 1.92 50.23 -24.49
C ALA A 66 0.69 49.31 -24.63
N ALA A 67 -0.06 49.09 -23.55
CA ALA A 67 -1.30 48.31 -23.54
C ALA A 67 -2.57 49.13 -23.85
N GLY A 68 -2.44 50.39 -24.28
CA GLY A 68 -3.58 51.25 -24.65
C GLY A 68 -4.46 51.64 -23.47
N GLY A 69 -3.85 51.86 -22.30
CA GLY A 69 -4.57 52.25 -21.07
C GLY A 69 -5.25 51.08 -20.34
N LYS A 70 -4.89 49.85 -20.66
CA LYS A 70 -5.32 48.65 -19.93
C LYS A 70 -4.21 48.18 -19.00
N ALA A 71 -4.57 47.84 -17.76
CA ALA A 71 -3.63 47.22 -16.84
C ALA A 71 -3.08 45.92 -17.47
N PRO A 72 -1.75 45.72 -17.57
CA PRO A 72 -1.19 44.48 -18.06
C PRO A 72 -1.64 43.34 -17.14
N VAL A 73 -2.52 42.47 -17.63
CA VAL A 73 -2.86 41.24 -16.91
C VAL A 73 -1.66 40.31 -17.07
N ALA A 74 -0.79 40.27 -16.06
CA ALA A 74 0.26 39.25 -16.00
C ALA A 74 -0.42 37.89 -16.16
N PRO A 75 -0.01 37.02 -17.11
CA PRO A 75 -0.58 35.70 -17.22
C PRO A 75 -0.31 34.96 -15.92
N VAL A 76 -1.37 34.73 -15.13
CA VAL A 76 -1.32 33.87 -13.95
C VAL A 76 -0.90 32.50 -14.45
N ARG A 77 0.37 32.12 -14.23
CA ARG A 77 0.81 30.75 -14.48
C ARG A 77 -0.07 29.85 -13.61
N PRO A 78 -0.82 28.90 -14.18
CA PRO A 78 -1.65 28.02 -13.36
C PRO A 78 -0.74 27.31 -12.35
N GLU A 79 -1.16 27.28 -11.09
CA GLU A 79 -0.42 26.59 -10.03
C GLU A 79 -0.10 25.16 -10.48
N THR A 80 1.18 24.89 -10.70
CA THR A 80 1.63 23.58 -11.16
C THR A 80 1.74 22.67 -9.97
N VAL A 81 0.67 21.94 -9.66
CA VAL A 81 0.70 20.83 -8.70
C VAL A 81 1.80 19.83 -9.11
N THR A 82 2.81 19.66 -8.26
CA THR A 82 3.83 18.65 -8.47
C THR A 82 3.35 17.26 -8.01
N ALA A 83 4.03 16.20 -8.42
CA ALA A 83 3.76 14.85 -7.95
C ALA A 83 3.87 14.77 -6.41
N ARG A 84 4.87 15.44 -5.82
CA ARG A 84 5.05 15.50 -4.36
C ARG A 84 3.89 16.21 -3.67
N ASP A 85 3.49 17.38 -4.16
CA ASP A 85 2.36 18.13 -3.58
C ASP A 85 1.09 17.29 -3.57
N LEU A 86 0.83 16.57 -4.67
CA LEU A 86 -0.34 15.71 -4.76
C LEU A 86 -0.30 14.58 -3.73
N VAL A 87 0.83 13.88 -3.64
CA VAL A 87 1.02 12.76 -2.70
C VAL A 87 0.87 13.23 -1.26
N ASP A 88 1.47 14.36 -0.91
CA ASP A 88 1.41 14.91 0.45
C ASP A 88 -0.03 15.29 0.83
N ARG A 89 -0.76 15.97 -0.05
CA ARG A 89 -2.17 16.31 0.19
C ARG A 89 -3.04 15.05 0.32
N TYR A 90 -2.81 14.04 -0.52
CA TYR A 90 -3.54 12.77 -0.45
C TYR A 90 -3.28 12.05 0.88
N LEU A 91 -2.02 11.92 1.28
CA LEU A 91 -1.65 11.26 2.53
C LEU A 91 -2.15 12.02 3.76
N ALA A 92 -2.07 13.35 3.76
CA ALA A 92 -2.59 14.19 4.85
C ALA A 92 -4.11 14.03 5.00
N THR A 93 -4.85 14.02 3.89
CA THR A 93 -6.32 13.83 3.89
C THR A 93 -6.73 12.49 4.50
N HIS A 94 -5.99 11.42 4.19
CA HIS A 94 -6.32 10.07 4.65
C HIS A 94 -5.66 9.69 5.98
N ALA A 95 -4.87 10.58 6.57
CA ALA A 95 -4.31 10.41 7.92
C ALA A 95 -5.35 10.61 9.04
N ASN A 96 -6.58 11.03 8.70
CA ASN A 96 -7.68 11.25 9.64
C ASN A 96 -8.33 9.96 10.21
N GLY A 97 -7.74 8.79 9.96
CA GLY A 97 -8.25 7.49 10.42
C GLY A 97 -9.32 6.85 9.54
N THR A 98 -9.66 7.44 8.39
CA THR A 98 -10.54 6.78 7.40
C THR A 98 -9.89 5.56 6.75
N ILE A 99 -8.58 5.60 6.54
CA ILE A 99 -7.78 4.44 6.11
C ILE A 99 -7.09 3.81 7.33
N GLU A 100 -7.08 2.48 7.40
CA GLU A 100 -6.35 1.74 8.43
C GLU A 100 -4.86 2.10 8.40
N ALA A 101 -4.23 2.31 9.57
CA ALA A 101 -2.83 2.71 9.68
C ALA A 101 -1.85 1.83 8.87
N ASN A 102 -2.03 0.49 8.88
CA ASN A 102 -1.18 -0.41 8.10
C ASN A 102 -1.37 -0.21 6.59
N SER A 103 -2.63 -0.10 6.15
CA SER A 103 -2.96 0.19 4.74
C SER A 103 -2.42 1.56 4.32
N LEU A 104 -2.50 2.58 5.18
CA LEU A 104 -1.92 3.90 4.92
C LEU A 104 -0.39 3.84 4.82
N GLY A 105 0.25 3.00 5.64
CA GLY A 105 1.67 2.68 5.53
C GLY A 105 2.04 2.08 4.17
N THR A 106 1.28 1.07 3.71
CA THR A 106 1.45 0.49 2.37
C THR A 106 1.24 1.53 1.26
N VAL A 107 0.19 2.35 1.37
CA VAL A 107 -0.09 3.42 0.40
C VAL A 107 1.06 4.43 0.34
N ARG A 108 1.61 4.82 1.50
CA ARG A 108 2.78 5.69 1.58
C ARG A 108 4.00 5.06 0.89
N ILE A 109 4.26 3.77 1.12
CA ILE A 109 5.34 3.05 0.44
C ILE A 109 5.14 3.11 -1.08
N HIS A 110 3.96 2.76 -1.59
CA HIS A 110 3.67 2.77 -3.02
C HIS A 110 3.84 4.16 -3.65
N LEU A 111 3.28 5.20 -3.02
CA LEU A 111 3.40 6.58 -3.52
C LEU A 111 4.85 7.08 -3.47
N ASN A 112 5.63 6.72 -2.45
CA ASN A 112 7.06 7.04 -2.39
C ASN A 112 7.85 6.33 -3.49
N GLN A 113 7.54 5.07 -3.81
CA GLN A 113 8.17 4.37 -4.94
C GLN A 113 7.80 5.03 -6.27
N PHE A 114 6.57 5.50 -6.42
CA PHE A 114 6.16 6.29 -7.58
C PHE A 114 6.96 7.60 -7.67
N LEU A 115 7.02 8.40 -6.60
CA LEU A 115 7.82 9.62 -6.54
C LEU A 115 9.29 9.39 -6.87
N ALA A 116 9.89 8.33 -6.31
CA ALA A 116 11.28 7.96 -6.57
C ALA A 116 11.56 7.60 -8.05
N THR A 117 10.53 7.21 -8.80
CA THR A 117 10.67 6.88 -10.22
C THR A 117 10.31 8.03 -11.15
N VAL A 118 9.25 8.80 -10.88
CA VAL A 118 8.78 9.87 -11.77
C VAL A 118 9.45 11.21 -11.47
N GLY A 119 9.96 11.37 -10.24
CA GLY A 119 10.55 12.60 -9.72
C GLY A 119 9.55 13.41 -8.90
N GLU A 120 9.98 13.92 -7.75
CA GLU A 120 9.12 14.68 -6.83
C GLU A 120 8.55 15.97 -7.46
N ARG A 121 9.36 16.65 -8.28
CA ARG A 121 9.01 17.90 -8.97
C ARG A 121 8.28 17.70 -10.30
N PHE A 122 7.95 16.45 -10.65
CA PHE A 122 7.24 16.16 -11.90
C PHE A 122 5.88 16.87 -11.93
N ARG A 123 5.54 17.49 -13.06
CA ARG A 123 4.27 18.20 -13.24
C ARG A 123 3.16 17.19 -13.51
N ILE A 124 2.37 16.89 -12.48
CA ILE A 124 1.47 15.73 -12.51
C ILE A 124 0.33 15.87 -13.52
N GLN A 125 -0.06 17.09 -13.88
CA GLN A 125 -1.09 17.34 -14.89
C GLN A 125 -0.69 16.84 -16.28
N GLY A 126 0.62 16.76 -16.57
CA GLY A 126 1.15 16.29 -17.84
C GLY A 126 1.42 14.77 -17.87
N MET A 127 1.05 14.04 -16.81
CA MET A 127 1.33 12.60 -16.74
C MET A 127 0.64 11.86 -17.89
N ALA A 128 1.42 11.04 -18.59
CA ALA A 128 0.96 10.20 -19.68
C ALA A 128 1.21 8.71 -19.39
N LEU A 129 0.70 7.84 -20.27
CA LEU A 129 0.94 6.40 -20.19
C LEU A 129 2.44 6.06 -20.19
N ALA A 130 3.25 6.81 -20.95
CA ALA A 130 4.69 6.60 -21.04
C ALA A 130 5.41 6.78 -19.70
N ASP A 131 4.97 7.73 -18.87
CA ASP A 131 5.55 7.97 -17.54
C ASP A 131 5.24 6.80 -16.60
N LEU A 132 3.99 6.33 -16.61
CA LEU A 132 3.54 5.19 -15.83
C LEU A 132 4.21 3.89 -16.27
N GLN A 133 4.37 3.67 -17.58
CA GLN A 133 5.12 2.53 -18.11
C GLN A 133 6.60 2.65 -17.73
N GLY A 134 7.16 3.86 -17.73
CA GLY A 134 8.50 4.14 -17.24
C GLY A 134 8.67 3.76 -15.76
N HIS A 135 7.69 4.06 -14.91
CA HIS A 135 7.65 3.59 -13.52
C HIS A 135 7.69 2.05 -13.48
N VAL A 136 6.75 1.36 -14.15
CA VAL A 136 6.69 -0.11 -14.18
C VAL A 136 8.03 -0.71 -14.64
N ASN A 137 8.62 -0.21 -15.72
CA ASN A 137 9.90 -0.70 -16.23
C ASN A 137 11.04 -0.50 -15.23
N ARG A 138 11.08 0.64 -14.53
CA ARG A 138 12.08 0.91 -13.48
C ARG A 138 11.89 0.02 -12.26
N ARG A 139 10.65 -0.31 -11.90
CA ARG A 139 10.34 -1.25 -10.81
C ARG A 139 10.71 -2.68 -11.18
N GLN A 140 10.41 -3.11 -12.40
CA GLN A 140 10.81 -4.41 -12.92
C GLN A 140 12.33 -4.60 -12.90
N LYS A 141 13.10 -3.58 -13.34
CA LYS A 141 14.57 -3.61 -13.27
C LYS A 141 15.13 -3.76 -11.85
N LYS A 142 14.34 -3.45 -10.83
CA LYS A 142 14.67 -3.66 -9.40
C LYS A 142 14.20 -5.02 -8.86
N GLY A 143 13.74 -5.93 -9.73
CA GLY A 143 13.24 -7.26 -9.32
C GLY A 143 11.90 -7.24 -8.58
N VAL A 144 11.13 -6.15 -8.69
CA VAL A 144 9.84 -6.05 -7.99
C VAL A 144 8.80 -6.94 -8.65
N ALA A 145 8.10 -7.74 -7.84
CA ALA A 145 7.08 -8.67 -8.32
C ALA A 145 5.97 -7.93 -9.10
N PRO A 146 5.43 -8.51 -10.19
CA PRO A 146 4.38 -7.86 -10.99
C PRO A 146 3.11 -7.54 -10.21
N ALA A 147 2.71 -8.40 -9.27
CA ALA A 147 1.57 -8.16 -8.38
C ALA A 147 1.77 -6.89 -7.54
N THR A 148 2.98 -6.66 -7.03
CA THR A 148 3.34 -5.44 -6.27
C THR A 148 3.26 -4.21 -7.17
N MET A 149 3.80 -4.27 -8.39
CA MET A 149 3.73 -3.15 -9.35
C MET A 149 2.27 -2.81 -9.72
N LYS A 150 1.40 -3.81 -9.89
CA LYS A 150 -0.03 -3.59 -10.13
C LYS A 150 -0.70 -2.87 -8.95
N GLN A 151 -0.34 -3.23 -7.71
CA GLN A 151 -0.84 -2.57 -6.50
C GLN A 151 -0.30 -1.14 -6.34
N GLU A 152 0.97 -0.90 -6.68
CA GLU A 152 1.56 0.44 -6.75
C GLU A 152 0.76 1.32 -7.72
N ILE A 153 0.52 0.85 -8.96
CA ILE A 153 -0.29 1.55 -9.96
C ILE A 153 -1.74 1.77 -9.50
N ALA A 154 -2.35 0.79 -8.85
CA ALA A 154 -3.70 0.94 -8.29
C ALA A 154 -3.76 2.04 -7.22
N THR A 155 -2.71 2.16 -6.42
CA THR A 155 -2.58 3.22 -5.40
C THR A 155 -2.41 4.60 -6.03
N VAL A 156 -1.56 4.71 -7.06
CA VAL A 156 -1.39 5.95 -7.82
C VAL A 156 -2.71 6.36 -8.49
N ARG A 157 -3.45 5.39 -9.05
CA ARG A 157 -4.79 5.63 -9.61
C ARG A 157 -5.78 6.15 -8.57
N ALA A 158 -5.79 5.57 -7.38
CA ALA A 158 -6.64 6.05 -6.28
C ALA A 158 -6.33 7.50 -5.90
N CYS A 159 -5.03 7.84 -5.79
CA CYS A 159 -4.55 9.20 -5.56
C CYS A 159 -4.97 10.16 -6.68
N TRP A 160 -4.80 9.77 -7.94
CA TRP A 160 -5.26 10.54 -9.11
C TRP A 160 -6.77 10.80 -9.07
N ASN A 161 -7.57 9.75 -8.87
CA ASN A 161 -9.01 9.86 -8.85
C ASN A 161 -9.48 10.77 -7.70
N TRP A 162 -8.90 10.65 -6.52
CA TRP A 162 -9.15 11.56 -5.41
C TRP A 162 -8.87 13.02 -5.80
N ALA A 163 -7.75 13.27 -6.48
CA ALA A 163 -7.38 14.60 -6.95
C ALA A 163 -8.37 15.17 -7.97
N VAL A 164 -8.90 14.33 -8.86
CA VAL A 164 -9.92 14.72 -9.83
C VAL A 164 -11.23 15.09 -9.12
N HIS A 165 -11.67 14.29 -8.15
CA HIS A 165 -12.87 14.62 -7.36
C HIS A 165 -12.67 15.90 -6.52
N GLY A 166 -11.45 16.16 -6.05
CA GLY A 166 -11.08 17.38 -5.33
C GLY A 166 -10.80 18.59 -6.24
N GLY A 167 -10.97 18.47 -7.57
CA GLY A 167 -10.73 19.56 -8.52
C GLY A 167 -9.26 19.95 -8.76
N LEU A 168 -8.31 19.20 -8.19
CA LEU A 168 -6.87 19.43 -8.36
C LEU A 168 -6.36 18.95 -9.71
N LEU A 169 -6.96 17.89 -10.26
CA LEU A 169 -6.65 17.34 -11.57
C LEU A 169 -7.92 17.22 -12.42
N LYS A 170 -7.72 17.02 -13.73
CA LYS A 170 -8.80 16.78 -14.69
C LYS A 170 -8.48 15.56 -15.54
N GLY A 171 -9.52 14.91 -16.04
CA GLY A 171 -9.39 13.76 -16.94
C GLY A 171 -9.21 12.42 -16.24
N ALA A 172 -9.29 11.36 -17.04
CA ALA A 172 -9.14 9.98 -16.57
C ALA A 172 -7.68 9.65 -16.27
N PHE A 173 -7.45 8.73 -15.32
CA PHE A 173 -6.10 8.24 -15.03
C PHE A 173 -5.47 7.59 -16.28
N PRO A 174 -4.27 8.02 -16.71
CA PRO A 174 -3.66 7.63 -17.99
C PRO A 174 -3.02 6.22 -17.96
N GLY A 175 -3.58 5.27 -17.22
CA GLY A 175 -3.04 3.92 -17.05
C GLY A 175 -3.57 2.86 -18.02
N ARG A 176 -4.45 3.22 -18.96
CA ARG A 176 -4.98 2.26 -19.95
C ARG A 176 -3.87 1.89 -20.92
N GLY A 177 -3.58 0.59 -21.06
CA GLY A 177 -2.54 0.08 -21.95
C GLY A 177 -1.22 -0.29 -21.25
N LEU A 178 -1.13 -0.13 -19.92
CA LEU A 178 0.04 -0.57 -19.16
C LEU A 178 0.32 -2.06 -19.37
N ARG A 179 1.60 -2.37 -19.60
CA ARG A 179 2.11 -3.73 -19.74
C ARG A 179 2.92 -4.07 -18.50
N PHE A 180 2.59 -5.21 -17.90
CA PHE A 180 3.31 -5.79 -16.78
C PHE A 180 4.03 -7.06 -17.27
N PRO A 181 5.12 -7.46 -16.61
CA PRO A 181 5.71 -8.77 -16.86
C PRO A 181 4.67 -9.87 -16.61
N LYS A 182 4.87 -11.01 -17.26
CA LYS A 182 4.07 -12.20 -16.97
C LYS A 182 4.28 -12.59 -15.51
N GLU A 183 3.20 -13.03 -14.88
CA GLU A 183 3.27 -13.64 -13.55
C GLU A 183 3.32 -15.15 -13.76
N ASP A 184 4.26 -15.80 -13.09
CA ASP A 184 4.25 -17.24 -12.99
C ASP A 184 3.13 -17.68 -12.05
N GLU A 185 2.63 -18.89 -12.26
CA GLU A 185 1.67 -19.49 -11.35
C GLU A 185 2.32 -19.69 -9.98
N LYS A 186 1.55 -19.47 -8.91
CA LYS A 186 2.07 -19.69 -7.56
C LYS A 186 2.34 -21.16 -7.35
N GLU A 187 3.45 -21.46 -6.67
CA GLU A 187 3.75 -22.83 -6.26
C GLU A 187 2.57 -23.43 -5.47
N PRO A 188 2.09 -24.63 -5.87
CA PRO A 188 1.07 -25.33 -5.10
C PRO A 188 1.63 -25.75 -3.75
N PHE A 189 0.73 -25.90 -2.77
CA PHE A 189 1.13 -26.30 -1.42
C PHE A 189 1.71 -27.71 -1.41
N ARG A 190 2.86 -27.88 -0.77
CA ARG A 190 3.60 -29.15 -0.67
C ARG A 190 4.11 -29.41 0.75
N THR A 191 4.32 -30.68 1.05
CA THR A 191 4.92 -31.16 2.30
C THR A 191 6.42 -30.89 2.33
N PHE A 192 7.03 -31.07 3.51
CA PHE A 192 8.48 -30.93 3.69
C PHE A 192 9.25 -31.88 2.77
N ALA A 193 8.86 -33.17 2.75
CA ALA A 193 9.51 -34.20 1.95
C ALA A 193 9.42 -33.93 0.43
N GLU A 194 8.25 -33.48 -0.06
CA GLU A 194 8.08 -33.13 -1.47
C GLU A 194 8.97 -31.94 -1.87
N ILE A 195 9.07 -30.92 -1.02
CA ILE A 195 9.92 -29.75 -1.28
C ILE A 195 11.39 -30.17 -1.31
N GLU A 196 11.86 -30.97 -0.34
CA GLU A 196 13.24 -31.46 -0.31
C GLU A 196 13.57 -32.32 -1.54
N ALA A 197 12.64 -33.19 -1.97
CA ALA A 197 12.82 -34.01 -3.16
C ALA A 197 12.96 -33.16 -4.44
N ILE A 198 12.13 -32.13 -4.60
CA ILE A 198 12.22 -31.20 -5.74
C ILE A 198 13.55 -30.46 -5.72
N ILE A 199 13.95 -29.92 -4.57
CA ILE A 199 15.20 -29.17 -4.42
C ILE A 199 16.43 -30.06 -4.73
N ALA A 200 16.40 -31.32 -4.29
CA ALA A 200 17.46 -32.28 -4.57
C ALA A 200 17.57 -32.62 -6.07
N ALA A 201 16.44 -32.67 -6.78
CA ALA A 201 16.40 -32.99 -8.21
C ALA A 201 16.77 -31.81 -9.12
N GLU A 202 16.36 -30.59 -8.78
CA GLU A 202 16.43 -29.44 -9.70
C GLU A 202 17.69 -28.56 -9.56
N GLY A 203 18.46 -28.68 -8.46
CA GLY A 203 19.69 -27.89 -8.26
C GLY A 203 19.49 -26.51 -7.58
N PRO A 204 20.50 -25.62 -7.57
CA PRO A 204 20.57 -24.46 -6.67
C PRO A 204 19.86 -23.19 -7.17
N ASP A 205 18.64 -23.28 -7.70
CA ASP A 205 17.83 -22.09 -7.99
C ASP A 205 17.27 -21.50 -6.67
N ASP A 206 17.96 -20.50 -6.12
CA ASP A 206 17.62 -19.88 -4.83
C ASP A 206 16.26 -19.19 -4.82
N ASP A 207 15.83 -18.59 -5.94
CA ASP A 207 14.56 -17.89 -6.04
C ASP A 207 13.39 -18.88 -5.98
N ARG A 208 13.49 -19.97 -6.76
CA ARG A 208 12.47 -21.03 -6.73
C ARG A 208 12.47 -21.80 -5.41
N ARG A 209 13.65 -22.06 -4.82
CA ARG A 209 13.76 -22.64 -3.46
C ARG A 209 12.98 -21.80 -2.44
N GLY A 210 13.12 -20.48 -2.50
CA GLY A 210 12.34 -19.56 -1.68
C GLY A 210 10.83 -19.74 -1.87
N ALA A 211 10.36 -19.77 -3.12
CA ALA A 211 8.95 -19.94 -3.45
C ALA A 211 8.36 -21.29 -2.99
N LEU A 212 9.13 -22.37 -3.08
CA LEU A 212 8.73 -23.70 -2.59
C LEU A 212 8.49 -23.69 -1.07
N TRP A 213 9.43 -23.13 -0.30
CA TRP A 213 9.28 -23.04 1.16
C TRP A 213 8.17 -22.07 1.61
N GLU A 214 7.83 -21.04 0.80
CA GLU A 214 6.64 -20.21 1.02
C GLU A 214 5.32 -20.99 0.78
N ALA A 215 5.36 -22.04 -0.03
CA ALA A 215 4.27 -22.97 -0.28
C ALA A 215 4.35 -24.25 0.58
N LEU A 216 5.13 -24.24 1.67
CA LEU A 216 5.13 -25.33 2.63
C LEU A 216 3.79 -25.41 3.38
N TYR A 217 3.33 -26.64 3.61
CA TYR A 217 2.41 -26.96 4.70
C TYR A 217 2.95 -28.16 5.48
N LEU A 218 2.58 -28.24 6.75
CA LEU A 218 2.94 -29.35 7.63
C LEU A 218 1.80 -30.38 7.63
N THR A 219 2.17 -31.64 7.54
CA THR A 219 1.28 -32.77 7.82
C THR A 219 0.92 -32.83 9.30
N ARG A 220 -0.12 -33.59 9.67
CA ARG A 220 -0.55 -33.72 11.06
C ARG A 220 0.58 -34.23 12.00
N PRO A 221 1.36 -35.26 11.65
CA PRO A 221 2.50 -35.67 12.48
C PRO A 221 3.56 -34.57 12.63
N GLU A 222 3.87 -33.83 11.56
CA GLU A 222 4.83 -32.72 11.60
C GLU A 222 4.32 -31.55 12.44
N ILE A 223 3.01 -31.26 12.43
CA ILE A 223 2.42 -30.26 13.34
C ILE A 223 2.66 -30.67 14.80
N GLU A 224 2.40 -31.92 15.16
CA GLU A 224 2.59 -32.41 16.53
C GLU A 224 4.08 -32.39 16.93
N GLU A 225 4.97 -32.79 16.04
CA GLU A 225 6.42 -32.70 16.23
C GLU A 225 6.87 -31.24 16.44
N PHE A 226 6.39 -30.33 15.59
CA PHE A 226 6.68 -28.90 15.69
C PHE A 226 6.16 -28.31 17.00
N LEU A 227 4.95 -28.67 17.43
CA LEU A 227 4.40 -28.19 18.69
C LEU A 227 5.18 -28.69 19.90
N ARG A 228 5.70 -29.94 19.89
CA ARG A 228 6.63 -30.41 20.93
C ARG A 228 7.92 -29.59 20.93
N HIS A 229 8.53 -29.37 19.77
CA HIS A 229 9.74 -28.54 19.65
C HIS A 229 9.52 -27.15 20.25
N VAL A 230 8.39 -26.50 19.95
CA VAL A 230 8.04 -25.18 20.47
C VAL A 230 7.78 -25.20 21.98
N ARG A 231 7.23 -26.29 22.53
CA ARG A 231 7.05 -26.46 23.98
C ARG A 231 8.40 -26.53 24.71
N GLU A 232 9.38 -27.22 24.12
CA GLU A 232 10.71 -27.42 24.70
C GLU A 232 11.65 -26.21 24.52
N HIS A 233 11.58 -25.54 23.37
CA HIS A 233 12.49 -24.46 22.98
C HIS A 233 11.84 -23.07 22.97
N GLY A 234 10.60 -22.98 23.45
CA GLY A 234 9.84 -21.74 23.60
C GLY A 234 10.57 -20.79 24.55
N THR A 235 10.91 -19.60 24.05
CA THR A 235 11.71 -18.64 24.83
C THR A 235 10.89 -17.91 25.90
N LEU A 236 9.57 -17.86 25.76
CA LEU A 236 8.66 -17.22 26.70
C LEU A 236 7.36 -18.04 26.88
N PRO A 237 6.68 -17.92 28.03
CA PRO A 237 5.48 -18.73 28.35
C PRO A 237 4.34 -18.62 27.33
N TRP A 238 4.14 -17.44 26.71
CA TRP A 238 3.06 -17.24 25.75
C TRP A 238 3.32 -17.85 24.37
N VAL A 239 4.58 -18.22 24.05
CA VAL A 239 4.97 -18.66 22.69
C VAL A 239 4.27 -19.98 22.33
N TYR A 240 4.38 -20.99 23.19
CA TYR A 240 3.75 -22.29 22.96
C TYR A 240 2.22 -22.20 22.80
N PRO A 241 1.44 -21.60 23.73
CA PRO A 241 -0.01 -21.53 23.59
C PRO A 241 -0.42 -20.71 22.36
N MET A 242 0.32 -19.65 21.99
CA MET A 242 0.04 -18.87 20.78
C MET A 242 0.27 -19.68 19.49
N VAL A 243 1.36 -20.44 19.42
CA VAL A 243 1.66 -21.31 18.27
C VAL A 243 0.66 -22.46 18.16
N ALA A 244 0.34 -23.11 19.29
CA ALA A 244 -0.69 -24.16 19.35
C ALA A 244 -2.06 -23.63 18.90
N PHE A 245 -2.42 -22.42 19.33
CA PHE A 245 -3.65 -21.78 18.89
C PHE A 245 -3.70 -21.59 17.37
N ALA A 246 -2.61 -21.10 16.76
CA ALA A 246 -2.53 -20.96 15.31
C ALA A 246 -2.68 -22.29 14.58
N ALA A 247 -1.98 -23.34 15.07
CA ALA A 247 -2.00 -24.68 14.47
C ALA A 247 -3.37 -25.35 14.54
N TYR A 248 -4.10 -25.17 15.64
CA TYR A 248 -5.39 -25.86 15.86
C TYR A 248 -6.63 -25.06 15.45
N THR A 249 -6.50 -23.77 15.12
CA THR A 249 -7.65 -22.92 14.71
C THR A 249 -7.49 -22.31 13.31
N GLY A 250 -6.29 -22.36 12.72
CA GLY A 250 -5.98 -21.65 11.49
C GLY A 250 -6.05 -20.11 11.62
N ALA A 251 -6.03 -19.57 12.84
CA ALA A 251 -6.08 -18.14 13.08
C ALA A 251 -4.87 -17.41 12.48
N ARG A 252 -5.12 -16.23 11.90
CA ARG A 252 -4.05 -15.35 11.41
C ARG A 252 -3.31 -14.75 12.60
N ARG A 253 -2.01 -14.47 12.44
CA ARG A 253 -1.22 -13.76 13.48
C ARG A 253 -1.94 -12.53 14.01
N SER A 254 -2.39 -11.65 13.11
CA SER A 254 -3.10 -10.41 13.50
C SER A 254 -4.45 -10.64 14.19
N GLU A 255 -5.06 -11.81 14.08
CA GLU A 255 -6.25 -12.20 14.84
C GLU A 255 -5.87 -12.60 16.27
N MET A 256 -4.82 -13.40 16.43
CA MET A 256 -4.30 -13.80 17.74
C MET A 256 -3.81 -12.60 18.57
N LEU A 257 -3.12 -11.63 17.95
CA LEU A 257 -2.64 -10.42 18.66
C LEU A 257 -3.78 -9.54 19.22
N ARG A 258 -5.02 -9.76 18.79
CA ARG A 258 -6.21 -9.01 19.24
C ARG A 258 -7.21 -9.88 19.98
N ALA A 259 -6.92 -11.17 20.16
CA ALA A 259 -7.78 -12.09 20.89
C ALA A 259 -7.80 -11.67 22.36
N LEU A 260 -8.99 -11.66 22.96
CA LEU A 260 -9.16 -11.41 24.38
C LEU A 260 -9.25 -12.72 25.16
N ALA A 261 -8.87 -12.70 26.43
CA ALA A 261 -9.02 -13.86 27.32
C ALA A 261 -10.49 -14.32 27.38
N THR A 262 -11.44 -13.39 27.32
CA THR A 262 -12.88 -13.67 27.31
C THR A 262 -13.40 -14.25 25.99
N ASP A 263 -12.59 -14.28 24.92
CA ASP A 263 -12.99 -14.92 23.66
C ASP A 263 -12.90 -16.45 23.73
N ALA A 264 -12.14 -17.00 24.69
CA ALA A 264 -11.95 -18.43 24.87
C ALA A 264 -12.98 -19.01 25.85
N ASP A 265 -14.03 -19.63 25.33
CA ASP A 265 -15.01 -20.36 26.13
C ASP A 265 -14.62 -21.84 26.24
N LEU A 266 -13.94 -22.17 27.35
CA LEU A 266 -13.51 -23.54 27.64
C LEU A 266 -14.68 -24.47 27.95
N ALA A 267 -15.80 -23.95 28.45
CA ALA A 267 -16.99 -24.74 28.78
C ALA A 267 -17.77 -25.10 27.50
N GLY A 268 -18.01 -24.10 26.65
CA GLY A 268 -18.59 -24.28 25.33
C GLY A 268 -17.66 -24.92 24.30
N ARG A 269 -16.36 -25.06 24.62
CA ARG A 269 -15.29 -25.56 23.72
C ARG A 269 -15.23 -24.79 22.41
N VAL A 270 -15.32 -23.47 22.48
CA VAL A 270 -15.26 -22.57 21.31
C VAL A 270 -14.36 -21.38 21.62
N VAL A 271 -13.67 -20.89 20.60
CA VAL A 271 -13.03 -19.57 20.64
C VAL A 271 -13.63 -18.63 19.61
N THR A 272 -13.90 -17.40 20.04
CA THR A 272 -14.35 -16.32 19.16
C THR A 272 -13.16 -15.63 18.52
N ILE A 273 -13.03 -15.73 17.19
CA ILE A 273 -12.01 -15.04 16.42
C ILE A 273 -12.56 -13.70 15.94
N ARG A 274 -11.96 -12.62 16.45
CA ARG A 274 -12.33 -11.24 16.09
C ARG A 274 -11.69 -10.85 14.76
N GLU A 275 -12.49 -10.62 13.73
CA GLU A 275 -11.99 -10.16 12.45
C GLU A 275 -11.77 -8.64 12.46
N LYS A 276 -10.70 -8.20 11.78
CA LYS A 276 -10.41 -6.77 11.63
C LYS A 276 -11.30 -6.12 10.56
N LYS A 277 -11.68 -6.89 9.53
CA LYS A 277 -12.52 -6.42 8.43
C LYS A 277 -13.96 -6.23 8.91
N ARG A 278 -14.52 -5.08 8.56
CA ARG A 278 -15.94 -4.81 8.77
C ARG A 278 -16.73 -5.36 7.59
N VAL A 279 -17.76 -6.16 7.85
CA VAL A 279 -18.75 -6.56 6.84
C VAL A 279 -19.92 -5.60 6.99
N LYS A 280 -20.26 -4.87 5.92
CA LYS A 280 -21.34 -3.84 5.94
C LYS A 280 -21.20 -2.85 7.12
N GLY A 281 -19.97 -2.44 7.44
CA GLY A 281 -19.69 -1.49 8.52
C GLY A 281 -19.67 -2.07 9.95
N LYS A 282 -20.03 -3.35 10.14
CA LYS A 282 -20.01 -4.04 11.44
C LYS A 282 -18.77 -4.93 11.61
N ARG A 283 -18.22 -5.00 12.82
CA ARG A 283 -17.16 -5.98 13.14
C ARG A 283 -17.73 -7.38 12.91
N SER A 284 -17.02 -8.19 12.14
CA SER A 284 -17.34 -9.60 11.96
C SER A 284 -16.54 -10.43 12.94
N THR A 285 -17.17 -11.48 13.45
CA THR A 285 -16.55 -12.50 14.29
C THR A 285 -16.87 -13.84 13.69
N ARG A 286 -15.96 -14.80 13.82
CA ARG A 286 -16.22 -16.20 13.53
C ARG A 286 -15.84 -17.04 14.74
N THR A 287 -16.38 -18.23 14.83
CA THR A 287 -16.09 -19.17 15.92
C THR A 287 -15.24 -20.31 15.39
N ALA A 288 -14.24 -20.73 16.16
CA ALA A 288 -13.49 -21.95 15.91
C ALA A 288 -13.69 -22.92 17.07
N PRO A 289 -14.00 -24.20 16.81
CA PRO A 289 -14.10 -25.20 17.87
C PRO A 289 -12.73 -25.45 18.51
N LEU A 290 -12.73 -25.64 19.83
CA LEU A 290 -11.53 -26.02 20.58
C LEU A 290 -11.37 -27.53 20.55
N THR A 291 -10.26 -28.00 19.99
CA THR A 291 -9.86 -29.39 20.15
C THR A 291 -9.56 -29.67 21.64
N PRO A 292 -9.70 -30.93 22.12
CA PRO A 292 -9.36 -31.27 23.49
C PRO A 292 -7.94 -30.85 23.88
N LYS A 293 -6.98 -31.04 22.97
CA LYS A 293 -5.59 -30.61 23.13
C LYS A 293 -5.47 -29.09 23.29
N LEU A 294 -6.14 -28.30 22.45
CA LEU A 294 -6.07 -26.84 22.56
C LEU A 294 -6.76 -26.34 23.83
N ALA A 295 -7.87 -26.96 24.24
CA ALA A 295 -8.56 -26.61 25.48
C ALA A 295 -7.68 -26.82 26.71
N GLU A 296 -6.89 -27.89 26.75
CA GLU A 296 -5.89 -28.13 27.79
C GLU A 296 -4.80 -27.06 27.80
N VAL A 297 -4.19 -26.81 26.63
CA VAL A 297 -3.15 -25.77 26.48
C VAL A 297 -3.64 -24.39 26.91
N LEU A 298 -4.87 -24.02 26.55
CA LEU A 298 -5.45 -22.75 26.94
C LEU A 298 -5.80 -22.70 28.43
N ARG A 299 -6.25 -23.80 29.03
CA ARG A 299 -6.50 -23.87 30.48
C ARG A 299 -5.22 -23.62 31.27
N ASP A 300 -4.15 -24.32 30.92
CA ASP A 300 -2.85 -24.19 31.59
C ASP A 300 -2.30 -22.77 31.42
N TRP A 301 -2.41 -22.20 30.22
CA TRP A 301 -1.98 -20.84 29.95
C TRP A 301 -2.80 -19.80 30.73
N LEU A 302 -4.14 -19.92 30.72
CA LEU A 302 -5.02 -18.97 31.43
C LEU A 302 -4.77 -18.95 32.94
N ALA A 303 -4.28 -20.06 33.52
CA ALA A 303 -3.94 -20.16 34.94
C ALA A 303 -2.65 -19.41 35.31
N VAL A 304 -1.70 -19.26 34.38
CA VAL A 304 -0.38 -18.64 34.65
C VAL A 304 -0.16 -17.32 33.93
N ARG A 305 -1.07 -16.91 33.04
CA ARG A 305 -0.90 -15.69 32.25
C ARG A 305 -0.87 -14.45 33.15
N PRO A 306 -0.14 -13.40 32.74
CA PRO A 306 -0.26 -12.08 33.35
C PRO A 306 -1.70 -11.54 33.30
N ASP A 307 -2.07 -10.73 34.29
CA ASP A 307 -3.37 -10.06 34.32
C ASP A 307 -3.47 -9.02 33.18
N SER A 308 -4.12 -9.45 32.09
CA SER A 308 -4.28 -8.69 30.87
C SER A 308 -5.59 -9.08 30.20
N PRO A 309 -6.31 -8.15 29.55
CA PRO A 309 -7.50 -8.48 28.78
C PRO A 309 -7.18 -9.34 27.55
N TYR A 310 -5.94 -9.31 27.05
CA TYR A 310 -5.53 -10.04 25.86
C TYR A 310 -5.26 -11.52 26.17
N LEU A 311 -5.65 -12.40 25.26
CA LEU A 311 -5.41 -13.85 25.39
C LEU A 311 -3.92 -14.17 25.37
N PHE A 312 -3.17 -13.55 24.47
CA PHE A 312 -1.72 -13.66 24.40
C PHE A 312 -1.10 -12.34 24.83
N CYS A 313 -0.50 -12.36 26.01
CA CYS A 313 0.06 -11.19 26.66
C CYS A 313 1.46 -11.50 27.20
N GLN A 314 2.18 -10.44 27.51
CA GLN A 314 3.49 -10.50 28.12
C GLN A 314 3.47 -9.75 29.45
N ALA A 315 4.23 -10.25 30.43
CA ALA A 315 4.36 -9.61 31.73
C ALA A 315 5.05 -8.24 31.61
N GLU A 316 4.85 -7.39 32.62
CA GLU A 316 5.51 -6.08 32.72
C GLU A 316 7.04 -6.22 32.64
N ARG A 317 7.60 -7.18 33.40
CA ARG A 317 9.02 -7.50 33.40
C ARG A 317 9.26 -8.77 32.60
N VAL A 318 10.11 -8.65 31.59
CA VAL A 318 10.50 -9.74 30.71
C VAL A 318 11.99 -9.92 30.84
N THR A 319 12.41 -11.12 31.21
CA THR A 319 13.81 -11.49 31.31
C THR A 319 14.52 -11.18 29.99
N ARG A 320 15.62 -10.40 30.05
CA ARG A 320 16.44 -9.95 28.90
C ARG A 320 15.76 -8.94 27.95
N SER A 321 14.63 -8.34 28.31
CA SER A 321 14.05 -7.20 27.58
C SER A 321 14.63 -5.88 28.06
N LYS A 322 15.10 -5.02 27.13
CA LYS A 322 15.47 -3.62 27.44
C LYS A 322 14.27 -2.67 27.42
N THR A 323 13.13 -3.12 26.90
CA THR A 323 11.88 -2.34 26.82
C THR A 323 11.25 -2.25 28.20
N LYS A 324 11.07 -1.02 28.71
CA LYS A 324 10.27 -0.73 29.89
C LYS A 324 8.78 -0.73 29.50
N ARG A 325 7.96 -1.47 30.23
CA ARG A 325 6.50 -1.51 30.06
C ARG A 325 5.86 -1.02 31.36
N GLU A 326 4.71 -0.36 31.24
CA GLU A 326 3.94 0.17 32.38
C GLU A 326 2.98 -0.88 32.97
N GLY A 327 2.89 -2.07 32.37
CA GLY A 327 2.08 -3.20 32.81
C GLY A 327 2.07 -4.33 31.78
N PRO A 328 1.27 -5.39 32.00
CA PRO A 328 1.10 -6.46 31.03
C PRO A 328 0.42 -6.00 29.75
N THR A 329 1.07 -6.19 28.60
CA THR A 329 0.58 -5.74 27.29
C THR A 329 0.31 -6.91 26.36
N ALA A 330 -0.50 -6.67 25.33
CA ALA A 330 -0.62 -7.61 24.20
C ALA A 330 0.75 -7.89 23.59
N VAL A 331 0.93 -9.11 23.08
CA VAL A 331 2.08 -9.42 22.23
C VAL A 331 2.01 -8.57 20.96
N THR A 332 3.12 -7.99 20.55
CA THR A 332 3.23 -7.19 19.32
C THR A 332 3.55 -8.06 18.10
N THR A 333 3.44 -7.46 16.91
CA THR A 333 3.77 -8.16 15.65
C THR A 333 5.23 -8.59 15.61
N ASP A 334 6.12 -7.70 16.06
CA ASP A 334 7.57 -7.94 16.01
C ASP A 334 7.98 -8.96 17.05
N GLU A 335 7.43 -8.90 18.28
CA GLU A 335 7.68 -9.92 19.31
C GLU A 335 7.20 -11.30 18.86
N ALA A 336 5.97 -11.40 18.33
CA ALA A 336 5.46 -12.68 17.84
C ALA A 336 6.38 -13.27 16.75
N HIS A 337 6.86 -12.43 15.83
CA HIS A 337 7.75 -12.88 14.75
C HIS A 337 9.15 -13.24 15.26
N ASP A 338 9.78 -12.38 16.05
CA ASP A 338 11.12 -12.57 16.60
C ASP A 338 11.20 -13.83 17.46
N HIS A 339 10.26 -14.01 18.40
CA HIS A 339 10.24 -15.20 19.24
C HIS A 339 9.94 -16.48 18.45
N PHE A 340 9.08 -16.42 17.42
CA PHE A 340 8.89 -17.55 16.50
C PHE A 340 10.21 -17.91 15.81
N LYS A 341 10.91 -16.93 15.22
CA LYS A 341 12.19 -17.16 14.52
C LYS A 341 13.28 -17.67 15.45
N ARG A 342 13.35 -17.19 16.70
CA ARG A 342 14.29 -17.68 17.70
C ARG A 342 14.00 -19.13 18.10
N THR A 343 12.75 -19.48 18.32
CA THR A 343 12.37 -20.85 18.71
C THR A 343 12.68 -21.88 17.62
N VAL A 344 12.60 -21.49 16.34
CA VAL A 344 12.92 -22.41 15.23
C VAL A 344 14.38 -22.38 14.78
N ALA A 345 15.19 -21.43 15.28
CA ALA A 345 16.58 -21.26 14.88
C ALA A 345 17.40 -22.52 15.19
N GLY A 346 18.26 -22.92 14.25
CA GLY A 346 19.13 -24.10 14.40
C GLY A 346 18.43 -25.45 14.29
N SER A 347 17.14 -25.49 13.93
CA SER A 347 16.38 -26.73 13.70
C SER A 347 15.89 -26.84 12.26
N LYS A 348 15.39 -28.01 11.85
CA LYS A 348 14.71 -28.19 10.54
C LYS A 348 13.54 -27.22 10.34
N TRP A 349 12.94 -26.75 11.44
CA TRP A 349 11.83 -25.80 11.44
C TRP A 349 12.25 -24.37 11.04
N ALA A 350 13.55 -24.10 10.87
CA ALA A 350 14.03 -22.81 10.37
C ALA A 350 13.48 -22.47 8.96
N ALA A 351 13.06 -23.48 8.20
CA ALA A 351 12.35 -23.36 6.94
C ALA A 351 10.99 -22.63 7.07
N LEU A 352 10.36 -22.66 8.25
CA LEU A 352 9.09 -21.97 8.49
C LEU A 352 9.32 -20.44 8.50
N ARG A 353 8.64 -19.75 7.58
CA ARG A 353 8.74 -18.30 7.40
C ARG A 353 7.97 -17.51 8.47
N GLY A 354 6.94 -18.12 9.05
CA GLY A 354 6.17 -17.55 10.16
C GLY A 354 4.81 -18.22 10.30
N TYR A 355 3.95 -17.67 11.15
CA TYR A 355 2.64 -18.26 11.51
C TYR A 355 1.70 -18.60 10.35
N HIS A 356 1.86 -18.01 9.17
CA HIS A 356 0.95 -18.28 8.06
C HIS A 356 1.06 -19.72 7.55
N VAL A 357 2.22 -20.36 7.72
CA VAL A 357 2.41 -21.78 7.43
C VAL A 357 1.45 -22.64 8.25
N LEU A 358 1.22 -22.33 9.53
CA LEU A 358 0.33 -23.10 10.41
C LEU A 358 -1.13 -23.03 9.95
N ARG A 359 -1.53 -21.89 9.40
CA ARG A 359 -2.84 -21.75 8.77
C ARG A 359 -2.93 -22.58 7.48
N HIS A 360 -1.89 -22.58 6.66
CA HIS A 360 -1.83 -23.45 5.48
C HIS A 360 -1.90 -24.92 5.88
N SER A 361 -1.12 -25.35 6.88
CA SER A 361 -1.16 -26.69 7.45
C SER A 361 -2.54 -27.07 7.97
N PHE A 362 -3.21 -26.17 8.71
CA PHE A 362 -4.57 -26.41 9.20
C PHE A 362 -5.56 -26.65 8.05
N ILE A 363 -5.52 -25.80 7.02
CA ILE A 363 -6.42 -25.92 5.87
C ILE A 363 -6.10 -27.17 5.05
N SER A 364 -4.82 -27.42 4.77
CA SER A 364 -4.37 -28.59 4.04
C SER A 364 -4.74 -29.88 4.76
N ALA A 365 -4.58 -29.95 6.08
CA ALA A 365 -4.99 -31.11 6.87
C ALA A 365 -6.49 -31.39 6.77
N LEU A 366 -7.34 -30.35 6.89
CA LEU A 366 -8.78 -30.53 6.73
C LEU A 366 -9.16 -30.95 5.29
N ALA A 367 -8.52 -30.36 4.28
CA ALA A 367 -8.76 -30.70 2.88
C ALA A 367 -8.33 -32.14 2.56
N SER A 368 -7.19 -32.59 3.08
CA SER A 368 -6.70 -33.96 2.94
C SER A 368 -7.61 -35.00 3.62
N GLU A 369 -8.33 -34.62 4.67
CA GLU A 369 -9.34 -35.46 5.34
C GLU A 369 -10.73 -35.38 4.67
N GLY A 370 -10.84 -34.66 3.54
CA GLY A 370 -12.10 -34.58 2.79
C GLY A 370 -13.15 -33.63 3.38
N VAL A 371 -12.78 -32.76 4.31
CA VAL A 371 -13.72 -31.80 4.91
C VAL A 371 -14.22 -30.83 3.83
N ASP A 372 -15.53 -30.61 3.78
CA ASP A 372 -16.15 -29.72 2.80
C ASP A 372 -15.54 -28.31 2.84
N GLN A 373 -15.19 -27.78 1.66
CA GLN A 373 -14.55 -26.47 1.51
C GLN A 373 -15.34 -25.33 2.19
N ARG A 374 -16.67 -25.42 2.25
CA ARG A 374 -17.54 -24.43 2.91
C ARG A 374 -17.30 -24.40 4.43
N VAL A 375 -17.13 -25.57 5.05
CA VAL A 375 -16.82 -25.69 6.48
C VAL A 375 -15.43 -25.10 6.76
N ILE A 376 -14.45 -25.44 5.92
CA ILE A 376 -13.10 -24.85 6.02
C ILE A 376 -13.19 -23.33 5.91
N ASP A 377 -13.90 -22.80 4.90
CA ASP A 377 -14.03 -21.37 4.66
C ASP A 377 -14.69 -20.62 5.81
N GLU A 378 -15.68 -21.23 6.46
CA GLU A 378 -16.34 -20.68 7.65
C GLU A 378 -15.37 -20.58 8.84
N VAL A 379 -14.62 -21.65 9.12
CA VAL A 379 -13.68 -21.69 10.25
C VAL A 379 -12.51 -20.74 10.04
N VAL A 380 -11.96 -20.67 8.82
CA VAL A 380 -10.77 -19.85 8.55
C VAL A 380 -11.10 -18.44 8.08
N GLY A 381 -12.34 -18.16 7.68
CA GLY A 381 -12.77 -16.87 7.15
C GLY A 381 -12.16 -16.57 5.78
N HIS A 382 -12.32 -17.48 4.82
CA HIS A 382 -11.99 -17.24 3.41
C HIS A 382 -13.15 -16.58 2.66
N GLN A 383 -12.83 -15.62 1.80
CA GLN A 383 -13.84 -14.82 1.10
C GLN A 383 -13.68 -14.82 -0.43
N SER A 384 -12.55 -15.29 -0.96
CA SER A 384 -12.30 -15.30 -2.41
C SER A 384 -12.04 -16.71 -2.95
N GLU A 385 -12.41 -16.92 -4.22
CA GLU A 385 -12.15 -18.18 -4.91
C GLU A 385 -10.65 -18.46 -5.08
N GLU A 386 -9.84 -17.42 -5.28
CA GLU A 386 -8.37 -17.54 -5.35
C GLU A 386 -7.76 -18.16 -4.10
N GLN A 387 -8.30 -17.85 -2.91
CA GLN A 387 -7.86 -18.47 -1.65
C GLN A 387 -8.19 -19.97 -1.62
N ARG A 388 -9.33 -20.36 -2.19
CA ARG A 388 -9.81 -21.75 -2.24
C ARG A 388 -9.03 -22.58 -3.27
N LYS A 389 -8.74 -22.00 -4.44
CA LYS A 389 -8.02 -22.68 -5.54
C LYS A 389 -6.68 -23.26 -5.10
N ARG A 390 -5.98 -22.61 -4.17
CA ARG A 390 -4.68 -23.06 -3.68
C ARG A 390 -4.68 -24.43 -2.98
N TYR A 391 -5.82 -24.93 -2.53
CA TYR A 391 -5.92 -26.22 -1.81
C TYR A 391 -6.67 -27.28 -2.59
N ARG A 392 -7.18 -26.96 -3.80
CA ARG A 392 -8.01 -27.90 -4.57
C ARG A 392 -7.27 -29.17 -4.95
N HIS A 393 -5.96 -29.09 -5.18
CA HIS A 393 -5.12 -30.23 -5.54
C HIS A 393 -4.90 -31.22 -4.39
N LEU A 394 -5.39 -30.94 -3.17
CA LEU A 394 -5.30 -31.85 -2.02
C LEU A 394 -6.51 -32.79 -1.88
N TYR A 395 -7.64 -32.46 -2.51
CA TYR A 395 -8.82 -33.34 -2.58
C TYR A 395 -8.74 -34.56 -3.52
N PRO A 396 -7.91 -34.63 -4.59
CA PRO A 396 -7.92 -35.74 -5.55
C PRO A 396 -7.68 -37.13 -4.97
N GLY A 397 -6.87 -37.27 -3.91
CA GLY A 397 -6.68 -38.55 -3.20
C GLY A 397 -8.00 -39.03 -2.58
N VAL A 398 -8.68 -38.13 -1.86
CA VAL A 398 -10.01 -38.36 -1.30
C VAL A 398 -11.06 -38.60 -2.38
N MET A 399 -11.01 -37.86 -3.49
CA MET A 399 -11.94 -38.07 -4.61
C MET A 399 -11.77 -39.46 -5.23
N ARG A 400 -10.53 -39.95 -5.37
CA ARG A 400 -10.27 -41.30 -5.88
C ARG A 400 -10.87 -42.35 -4.95
N GLU A 401 -10.55 -42.30 -3.66
CA GLU A 401 -11.08 -43.23 -2.65
C GLU A 401 -12.62 -43.15 -2.55
N ALA A 402 -13.20 -41.95 -2.65
CA ALA A 402 -14.65 -41.77 -2.62
C ALA A 402 -15.32 -42.31 -3.89
N ILE A 403 -14.73 -42.13 -5.08
CA ILE A 403 -15.25 -42.68 -6.34
C ILE A 403 -15.14 -44.21 -6.33
N GLU A 404 -13.99 -44.75 -5.89
CA GLU A 404 -13.79 -46.20 -5.73
C GLU A 404 -14.76 -46.77 -4.68
N GLY A 405 -15.03 -46.09 -3.57
CA GLY A 405 -15.99 -46.56 -2.58
C GLY A 405 -17.46 -46.53 -3.05
N VAL A 406 -17.81 -45.70 -4.03
CA VAL A 406 -19.18 -45.57 -4.55
C VAL A 406 -19.41 -46.45 -5.79
N PHE A 407 -18.40 -46.65 -6.62
CA PHE A 407 -18.51 -47.32 -7.92
C PHE A 407 -17.53 -48.48 -8.15
N GLY A 408 -16.63 -48.76 -7.20
CA GLY A 408 -15.56 -49.76 -7.31
C GLY A 408 -15.84 -51.09 -6.64
#